data_AF-A0A3C1FHC3-F1
#
_entry.id   AF-A0A3C1FHC3-F1
#
_cell.length_a   1.000
_cell.length_b   1.000
_cell.length_c   1.000
_cell.angle_alpha   90.00
_cell.angle_beta   90.00
_cell.angle_gamma   90.00
#
_symmetry.space_group_name_H-M   'P 1'
#
loop_
_entity.id
_entity.type
_entity.pdbx_description
1 polymer ?
#
loop_
_entity_poly.entity_id
_entity_poly.type
_entity_poly.pdbx_seq_one_letter_code
_entity_poly.pdbx_strand_id
1 'polypeptide(L)'
;MAQAVLVQELSTSEVIHWADAEVRLERDGSLMRVVRGRHLVVELGWVNVSTADPSLVTDDEVEHSLTTNAGRLLQRAAINDGWRSRWVLVRDHAGSVQVGERLRVRPGPEYTLWSWSAGVSTVIVVAPAHAASPVLAFRLEQGYLELAEDPQESSAWVEYLVAPEGTVLETGDRLVTVLAGHWYAELGDVESRMPPWSMETQLDEGVSWLADLADCGLEVPDELVVEYADGQVSVDGPPGSHVVDITNPRGLSRVELEWVPQLEVALHKVVDAALDRAEPPSAAEAFCVQMAADRNTVWLGQNGHDLLDVVDWESSDSLFAAAFALIRGRALGEGALVSDGLRWLARRPVGLGYGRVVMAGFLASVSVGLDAQSRCLEMLSRSAVGRTA
;
A
#
# COMPACT_ATOMS: atom_id res chain seq x y z
N MET A 1 22.03 -19.32 -5.53
CA MET A 1 22.74 -18.27 -6.30
C MET A 1 21.70 -17.31 -6.83
N ALA A 2 21.54 -16.15 -6.17
CA ALA A 2 20.61 -15.13 -6.61
C ALA A 2 21.15 -14.47 -7.88
N GLN A 3 20.39 -14.57 -8.97
CA GLN A 3 20.66 -13.86 -10.20
C GLN A 3 20.42 -12.38 -9.91
N ALA A 4 21.48 -11.58 -9.89
CA ALA A 4 21.36 -10.14 -9.80
C ALA A 4 20.48 -9.68 -10.97
N VAL A 5 19.33 -9.08 -10.67
CA VAL A 5 18.53 -8.37 -11.65
C VAL A 5 19.42 -7.22 -12.11
N LEU A 6 20.06 -7.38 -13.27
CA LEU A 6 20.76 -6.29 -13.92
C LEU A 6 19.74 -5.16 -14.09
N VAL A 7 20.08 -3.98 -13.55
CA VAL A 7 19.47 -2.72 -13.97
C VAL A 7 19.54 -2.75 -15.49
N GLN A 8 18.38 -2.83 -16.15
CA GLN A 8 18.34 -2.83 -17.61
C GLN A 8 18.92 -1.48 -18.04
N GLU A 9 20.14 -1.50 -18.57
CA GLU A 9 20.82 -0.28 -18.99
C GLU A 9 19.95 0.42 -20.02
N LEU A 10 19.62 1.67 -19.71
CA LEU A 10 18.95 2.54 -20.66
C LEU A 10 19.88 2.73 -21.85
N SER A 11 19.42 2.33 -23.03
CA SER A 11 20.23 2.42 -24.24
C SER A 11 20.68 3.86 -24.56
N THR A 12 19.96 4.87 -24.05
CA THR A 12 20.34 6.29 -23.98
C THR A 12 19.54 7.02 -22.88
N SER A 13 20.19 7.43 -21.78
CA SER A 13 19.54 8.22 -20.71
C SER A 13 20.35 9.45 -20.34
N GLU A 14 19.67 10.53 -20.00
CA GLU A 14 20.27 11.70 -19.38
C GLU A 14 20.33 11.49 -17.86
N VAL A 15 21.45 11.88 -17.24
CA VAL A 15 21.73 11.57 -15.83
C VAL A 15 21.98 12.86 -15.07
N ILE A 16 21.23 13.05 -13.99
CA ILE A 16 21.44 14.12 -13.02
C ILE A 16 21.97 13.50 -11.72
N HIS A 17 23.12 13.98 -11.23
CA HIS A 17 23.70 13.49 -9.99
C HIS A 17 23.04 14.14 -8.78
N TRP A 18 22.66 13.34 -7.77
CA TRP A 18 21.98 13.80 -6.57
C TRP A 18 22.57 13.12 -5.33
N ALA A 19 23.58 13.77 -4.73
CA ALA A 19 24.37 13.20 -3.64
C ALA A 19 24.96 11.82 -4.00
N ASP A 20 24.52 10.75 -3.34
CA ASP A 20 24.94 9.37 -3.62
C ASP A 20 23.93 8.59 -4.48
N ALA A 21 22.91 9.28 -4.99
CA ALA A 21 21.94 8.78 -5.94
C ALA A 21 22.09 9.47 -7.30
N GLU A 22 21.43 8.89 -8.30
CA GLU A 22 21.35 9.39 -9.66
C GLU A 22 19.89 9.41 -10.08
N VAL A 23 19.47 10.50 -10.73
CA VAL A 23 18.18 10.57 -11.42
C VAL A 23 18.46 10.36 -12.90
N ARG A 24 18.01 9.23 -13.44
CA ARG A 24 18.19 8.84 -14.84
C ARG A 24 16.88 9.03 -15.57
N LEU A 25 16.85 9.94 -16.54
CA LEU A 25 15.69 10.18 -17.40
C LEU A 25 15.92 9.49 -18.74
N GLU A 26 14.94 8.72 -19.19
CA GLU A 26 14.93 8.25 -20.58
C GLU A 26 14.92 9.45 -21.52
N ARG A 27 15.67 9.37 -22.63
CA ARG A 27 15.76 10.48 -23.60
C ARG A 27 14.41 10.88 -24.19
N ASP A 28 13.47 9.97 -24.19
CA ASP A 28 12.15 10.22 -24.73
C ASP A 28 11.21 10.84 -23.66
N GLY A 29 11.70 11.00 -22.43
CA GLY A 29 10.99 11.57 -21.29
C GLY A 29 9.88 10.69 -20.72
N SER A 30 9.70 9.47 -21.23
CA SER A 30 8.63 8.56 -20.77
C SER A 30 8.76 8.18 -19.30
N LEU A 31 10.00 8.14 -18.81
CA LEU A 31 10.33 7.39 -17.62
C LEU A 31 11.56 7.98 -16.94
N MET A 32 11.48 8.10 -15.63
CA MET A 32 12.53 8.59 -14.76
C MET A 32 12.81 7.56 -13.66
N ARG A 33 14.09 7.25 -13.45
CA ARG A 33 14.53 6.29 -12.43
C ARG A 33 15.43 6.98 -11.43
N VAL A 34 15.16 6.77 -10.15
CA VAL A 34 16.10 7.10 -9.08
C VAL A 34 16.90 5.84 -8.77
N VAL A 35 18.21 5.92 -8.92
CA VAL A 35 19.15 4.82 -8.70
C VAL A 35 20.12 5.22 -7.59
N ARG A 36 20.45 4.29 -6.70
CA ARG A 36 21.47 4.48 -5.67
C ARG A 36 22.48 3.36 -5.72
N GLY A 37 23.72 3.69 -6.08
CA GLY A 37 24.73 2.69 -6.43
C GLY A 37 24.24 1.78 -7.57
N ARG A 38 24.04 0.49 -7.27
CA ARG A 38 23.55 -0.51 -8.24
C ARG A 38 22.04 -0.81 -8.13
N HIS A 39 21.36 -0.18 -7.19
CA HIS A 39 19.98 -0.50 -6.85
C HIS A 39 19.03 0.53 -7.46
N LEU A 40 18.03 0.05 -8.22
CA LEU A 40 16.86 0.86 -8.55
C LEU A 40 16.11 1.13 -7.25
N VAL A 41 15.86 2.40 -6.93
CA VAL A 41 15.08 2.82 -5.76
C VAL A 41 13.62 2.91 -6.16
N VAL A 42 13.33 3.70 -7.19
CA VAL A 42 11.98 3.93 -7.69
C VAL A 42 12.03 4.37 -9.15
N GLU A 43 10.98 4.02 -9.88
CA GLU A 43 10.70 4.39 -11.24
C GLU A 43 9.39 5.19 -11.28
N LEU A 44 9.39 6.33 -11.97
CA LEU A 44 8.24 7.19 -12.18
C LEU A 44 8.06 7.36 -13.69
N GLY A 45 6.86 7.13 -14.20
CA GLY A 45 6.59 7.27 -15.63
C GLY A 45 5.15 7.70 -15.90
N TRP A 46 4.94 8.37 -17.02
CA TRP A 46 3.60 8.77 -17.42
C TRP A 46 2.90 7.68 -18.22
N VAL A 47 1.62 7.48 -17.96
CA VAL A 47 0.81 6.49 -18.66
C VAL A 47 0.29 7.08 -19.98
N ASN A 48 0.43 6.31 -21.07
CA ASN A 48 -0.10 6.65 -22.40
C ASN A 48 0.37 7.99 -22.98
N VAL A 49 1.62 8.37 -22.75
CA VAL A 49 2.22 9.57 -23.35
C VAL A 49 3.00 9.23 -24.61
N SER A 50 2.95 10.13 -25.59
CA SER A 50 3.85 10.11 -26.74
C SER A 50 5.09 10.93 -26.42
N THR A 51 6.24 10.34 -26.72
CA THR A 51 7.54 10.76 -26.23
C THR A 51 8.27 11.64 -27.24
N ALA A 52 9.20 12.46 -26.74
CA ALA A 52 9.99 13.37 -27.55
C ALA A 52 11.37 13.57 -26.91
N ASP A 53 12.35 13.92 -27.75
CA ASP A 53 13.70 14.27 -27.30
C ASP A 53 13.66 15.44 -26.29
N PRO A 54 14.63 15.55 -25.36
CA PRO A 54 14.64 16.60 -24.37
C PRO A 54 14.78 17.97 -25.05
N SER A 55 14.04 18.95 -24.53
CA SER A 55 14.14 20.35 -24.96
C SER A 55 15.29 21.09 -24.28
N LEU A 56 15.71 20.62 -23.10
CA LEU A 56 16.83 21.16 -22.34
C LEU A 56 17.53 20.02 -21.58
N VAL A 57 18.87 20.06 -21.57
CA VAL A 57 19.72 19.21 -20.73
C VAL A 57 20.85 20.07 -20.19
N THR A 58 20.96 20.17 -18.87
CA THR A 58 22.08 20.74 -18.13
C THR A 58 22.59 19.73 -17.09
N ASP A 59 23.64 20.08 -16.36
CA ASP A 59 24.25 19.20 -15.36
C ASP A 59 23.31 18.86 -14.18
N ASP A 60 22.34 19.73 -13.92
CA ASP A 60 21.43 19.71 -12.77
C ASP A 60 19.95 19.67 -13.17
N GLU A 61 19.62 19.76 -14.47
CA GLU A 61 18.24 19.91 -14.94
C GLU A 61 18.01 19.28 -16.32
N VAL A 62 16.84 18.65 -16.48
CA VAL A 62 16.38 18.11 -17.76
C VAL A 62 14.92 18.49 -17.98
N GLU A 63 14.59 19.00 -19.18
CA GLU A 63 13.23 19.32 -19.59
C GLU A 63 12.79 18.50 -20.81
N HIS A 64 11.55 18.00 -20.76
CA HIS A 64 10.88 17.28 -21.83
C HIS A 64 9.52 17.92 -22.15
N SER A 65 9.11 17.82 -23.42
CA SER A 65 7.78 18.18 -23.87
C SER A 65 7.08 16.94 -24.41
N LEU A 66 6.21 16.34 -23.59
CA LEU A 66 5.45 15.14 -23.91
C LEU A 66 4.09 15.51 -24.51
N THR A 67 3.51 14.60 -25.29
CA THR A 67 2.15 14.74 -25.81
C THR A 67 1.24 13.71 -25.15
N THR A 68 0.07 14.16 -24.69
CA THR A 68 -0.94 13.36 -24.02
C THR A 68 -2.30 13.53 -24.72
N ASN A 69 -3.32 12.80 -24.28
CA ASN A 69 -4.67 12.99 -24.81
C ASN A 69 -5.27 14.34 -24.41
N ALA A 70 -5.01 14.81 -23.18
CA ALA A 70 -5.49 16.11 -22.73
C ALA A 70 -4.75 17.28 -23.41
N GLY A 71 -3.47 17.12 -23.76
CA GLY A 71 -2.73 18.15 -24.48
C GLY A 71 -1.22 17.96 -24.39
N ARG A 72 -0.51 19.05 -24.09
CA ARG A 72 0.94 19.03 -23.96
C ARG A 72 1.36 18.99 -22.51
N LEU A 73 2.26 18.09 -22.17
CA LEU A 73 2.80 17.92 -20.83
C LEU A 73 4.27 18.35 -20.82
N LEU A 74 4.55 19.47 -20.18
CA LEU A 74 5.91 19.96 -19.96
C LEU A 74 6.43 19.38 -18.66
N GLN A 75 7.48 18.57 -18.72
CA GLN A 75 8.12 17.96 -17.57
C GLN A 75 9.51 18.53 -17.38
N ARG A 76 9.82 18.96 -16.16
CA ARG A 76 11.16 19.42 -15.75
C ARG A 76 11.57 18.69 -14.49
N ALA A 77 12.72 18.04 -14.52
CA ALA A 77 13.37 17.48 -13.33
C ALA A 77 14.64 18.29 -13.05
N ALA A 78 14.84 18.71 -11.79
CA ALA A 78 16.00 19.49 -11.38
C ALA A 78 16.51 19.08 -9.99
N ILE A 79 17.82 19.22 -9.76
CA ILE A 79 18.48 19.07 -8.47
C ILE A 79 18.95 20.44 -7.97
N ASN A 80 18.29 20.96 -6.94
CA ASN A 80 18.72 22.15 -6.19
C ASN A 80 19.15 21.71 -4.78
N ASP A 81 18.46 22.18 -3.73
CA ASP A 81 18.61 21.69 -2.34
C ASP A 81 18.02 20.27 -2.12
N GLY A 82 17.39 19.73 -3.16
CA GLY A 82 16.75 18.43 -3.23
C GLY A 82 16.31 18.16 -4.67
N TRP A 83 15.70 16.99 -4.91
CA TRP A 83 15.11 16.71 -6.21
C TRP A 83 13.74 17.37 -6.33
N ARG A 84 13.48 18.00 -7.47
CA ARG A 84 12.17 18.59 -7.77
C ARG A 84 11.76 18.25 -9.19
N SER A 85 10.54 17.76 -9.34
CA SER A 85 9.91 17.54 -10.64
C SER A 85 8.65 18.36 -10.77
N ARG A 86 8.62 19.18 -11.82
CA ARG A 86 7.49 20.04 -12.16
C ARG A 86 6.87 19.58 -13.46
N TRP A 87 5.55 19.46 -13.44
CA TRP A 87 4.73 19.04 -14.56
C TRP A 87 3.70 20.12 -14.85
N VAL A 88 3.59 20.51 -16.11
CA VAL A 88 2.58 21.47 -16.58
C VAL A 88 1.83 20.83 -17.73
N LEU A 89 0.61 20.37 -17.46
CA LEU A 89 -0.32 19.89 -18.48
C LEU A 89 -1.10 21.08 -19.02
N VAL A 90 -0.96 21.37 -20.31
CA VAL A 90 -1.58 22.52 -20.97
C VAL A 90 -2.51 22.02 -22.06
N ARG A 91 -3.74 22.53 -22.06
CA ARG A 91 -4.66 22.34 -23.18
C ARG A 91 -4.37 23.34 -24.28
N ASP A 92 -3.50 22.96 -25.22
CA ASP A 92 -3.03 23.80 -26.33
C ASP A 92 -3.85 23.66 -27.62
N HIS A 93 -4.89 22.80 -27.61
CA HIS A 93 -5.81 22.60 -28.72
C HIS A 93 -7.22 23.10 -28.38
N ALA A 94 -8.00 23.43 -29.42
CA ALA A 94 -9.38 23.89 -29.25
C ALA A 94 -10.29 22.83 -28.60
N GLY A 95 -11.25 23.28 -27.80
CA GLY A 95 -12.24 22.45 -27.11
C GLY A 95 -11.81 22.05 -25.70
N SER A 96 -12.74 21.38 -25.01
CA SER A 96 -12.56 20.85 -23.67
C SER A 96 -12.19 19.36 -23.70
N VAL A 97 -11.48 18.91 -22.66
CA VAL A 97 -11.10 17.52 -22.49
C VAL A 97 -11.06 17.16 -21.02
N GLN A 98 -11.51 15.96 -20.67
CA GLN A 98 -11.35 15.44 -19.33
C GLN A 98 -9.91 14.97 -19.13
N VAL A 99 -9.30 15.34 -18.02
CA VAL A 99 -7.95 14.91 -17.64
C VAL A 99 -8.01 13.42 -17.28
N GLY A 100 -7.21 12.62 -17.97
CA GLY A 100 -7.09 11.18 -17.75
C GLY A 100 -5.65 10.72 -17.55
N GLU A 101 -4.71 11.67 -17.47
CA GLU A 101 -3.29 11.45 -17.29
C GLU A 101 -3.01 10.84 -15.92
N ARG A 102 -2.13 9.85 -15.90
CA ARG A 102 -1.74 9.12 -14.70
C ARG A 102 -0.24 9.04 -14.59
N LEU A 103 0.25 9.15 -13.35
CA LEU A 103 1.63 8.89 -12.99
C LEU A 103 1.74 7.48 -12.45
N ARG A 104 2.50 6.62 -13.13
CA ARG A 104 2.87 5.30 -12.64
C ARG A 104 4.12 5.40 -11.77
N VAL A 105 4.07 4.81 -10.58
CA VAL A 105 5.21 4.71 -9.66
C VAL A 105 5.48 3.25 -9.36
N ARG A 106 6.74 2.85 -9.49
CA ARG A 106 7.20 1.48 -9.28
C ARG A 106 8.39 1.48 -8.33
N PRO A 107 8.28 0.91 -7.11
CA PRO A 107 9.45 0.72 -6.27
C PRO A 107 10.41 -0.28 -6.93
N GLY A 108 11.70 -0.11 -6.66
CA GLY A 108 12.71 -1.09 -7.00
C GLY A 108 12.49 -2.41 -6.24
N PRO A 109 13.09 -3.52 -6.70
CA PRO A 109 12.82 -4.85 -6.14
C PRO A 109 13.23 -5.02 -4.67
N GLU A 110 14.15 -4.18 -4.19
CA GLU A 110 14.65 -4.18 -2.81
C GLU A 110 13.96 -3.13 -1.92
N TYR A 111 12.98 -2.42 -2.46
CA TYR A 111 12.31 -1.29 -1.83
C TYR A 111 10.80 -1.54 -1.72
N THR A 112 10.21 -0.93 -0.70
CA THR A 112 8.75 -0.88 -0.48
C THR A 112 8.30 0.56 -0.65
N LEU A 113 7.10 0.72 -1.20
CA LEU A 113 6.44 2.01 -1.38
C LEU A 113 5.26 2.09 -0.41
N TRP A 114 5.15 3.21 0.28
CA TRP A 114 3.94 3.59 1.03
C TRP A 114 3.45 4.93 0.53
N SER A 115 2.15 5.14 0.62
CA SER A 115 1.49 6.38 0.21
C SER A 115 0.51 6.79 1.29
N TRP A 116 0.49 8.07 1.63
CA TRP A 116 -0.48 8.64 2.56
C TRP A 116 -1.19 9.80 1.91
N SER A 117 -2.47 9.93 2.28
CA SER A 117 -3.37 10.99 1.87
C SER A 117 -3.60 11.06 0.36
N ALA A 118 -4.83 11.35 -0.04
CA ALA A 118 -5.16 11.71 -1.40
C ALA A 118 -5.36 13.23 -1.51
N GLY A 119 -5.12 13.78 -2.70
CA GLY A 119 -5.33 15.17 -3.03
C GLY A 119 -4.08 16.03 -2.94
N VAL A 120 -4.18 17.19 -2.28
CA VAL A 120 -3.10 18.19 -2.31
C VAL A 120 -1.95 17.88 -1.35
N SER A 121 -2.14 16.96 -0.40
CA SER A 121 -1.19 16.65 0.68
C SER A 121 -0.51 15.28 0.57
N THR A 122 -0.61 14.63 -0.60
CA THR A 122 -0.02 13.31 -0.82
C THR A 122 1.47 13.28 -0.54
N VAL A 123 1.87 12.23 0.18
CA VAL A 123 3.26 11.88 0.45
C VAL A 123 3.48 10.44 0.01
N ILE A 124 4.54 10.21 -0.75
CA ILE A 124 4.95 8.88 -1.21
C ILE A 124 6.32 8.60 -0.59
N VAL A 125 6.46 7.48 0.11
CA VAL A 125 7.71 7.08 0.76
C VAL A 125 8.20 5.78 0.17
N VAL A 126 9.49 5.73 -0.16
CA VAL A 126 10.17 4.56 -0.67
C VAL A 126 11.32 4.22 0.29
N ALA A 127 11.21 3.10 1.02
CA ALA A 127 12.26 2.63 1.92
C ALA A 127 12.76 1.24 1.55
N PRO A 128 14.00 0.87 1.94
CA PRO A 128 14.48 -0.49 1.77
C PRO A 128 13.59 -1.49 2.50
N ALA A 129 13.23 -2.59 1.85
CA ALA A 129 12.40 -3.64 2.46
C ALA A 129 13.13 -4.42 3.58
N HIS A 130 14.46 -4.32 3.61
CA HIS A 130 15.35 -5.12 4.47
C HIS A 130 16.22 -4.26 5.41
N ALA A 131 16.04 -2.94 5.43
CA ALA A 131 16.82 -2.03 6.26
C ALA A 131 15.97 -0.81 6.67
N ALA A 132 16.27 -0.22 7.83
CA ALA A 132 15.55 0.94 8.34
C ALA A 132 15.84 2.25 7.56
N SER A 133 16.92 2.28 6.78
CA SER A 133 17.45 3.50 6.20
C SER A 133 18.38 3.28 5.00
N PRO A 134 18.61 4.31 4.19
CA PRO A 134 17.95 5.62 4.19
C PRO A 134 16.67 5.60 3.35
N VAL A 135 15.76 6.52 3.65
CA VAL A 135 14.41 6.56 3.08
C VAL A 135 14.30 7.71 2.08
N LEU A 136 13.66 7.47 0.94
CA LEU A 136 13.31 8.51 -0.03
C LEU A 136 11.86 8.90 0.17
N ALA A 137 11.56 10.17 0.43
CA ALA A 137 10.18 10.65 0.49
C ALA A 137 9.93 11.72 -0.57
N PHE A 138 8.83 11.56 -1.29
CA PHE A 138 8.28 12.52 -2.23
C PHE A 138 7.09 13.23 -1.59
N ARG A 139 7.12 14.56 -1.60
CA ARG A 139 6.04 15.41 -1.11
C ARG A 139 5.45 16.20 -2.26
N LEU A 140 4.13 16.17 -2.37
CA LEU A 140 3.40 17.05 -3.28
C LEU A 140 3.46 18.49 -2.73
N GLU A 141 4.12 19.38 -3.45
CA GLU A 141 4.19 20.81 -3.12
C GLU A 141 2.99 21.58 -3.68
N GLN A 142 2.58 21.22 -4.90
CA GLN A 142 1.49 21.83 -5.65
C GLN A 142 0.84 20.79 -6.57
N GLY A 143 -0.47 20.92 -6.79
CA GLY A 143 -1.24 20.06 -7.70
C GLY A 143 -2.08 19.06 -6.93
N TYR A 144 -2.33 17.91 -7.56
CA TYR A 144 -3.17 16.85 -7.02
C TYR A 144 -2.52 15.50 -7.31
N LEU A 145 -2.55 14.60 -6.33
CA LEU A 145 -2.24 13.18 -6.53
C LEU A 145 -3.24 12.34 -5.74
N GLU A 146 -3.82 11.32 -6.36
CA GLU A 146 -4.70 10.36 -5.69
C GLU A 146 -4.45 8.99 -6.30
N LEU A 147 -4.49 7.94 -5.49
CA LEU A 147 -4.34 6.59 -6.00
C LEU A 147 -5.51 6.29 -6.96
N ALA A 148 -5.20 5.88 -8.19
CA ALA A 148 -6.22 5.71 -9.22
C ALA A 148 -7.15 4.53 -8.95
N GLU A 149 -6.59 3.44 -8.46
CA GLU A 149 -7.27 2.20 -8.11
C GLU A 149 -6.47 1.49 -7.01
N ASP A 150 -7.13 0.63 -6.23
CA ASP A 150 -6.44 -0.22 -5.26
C ASP A 150 -5.39 -1.08 -5.97
N PRO A 151 -4.15 -1.18 -5.43
CA PRO A 151 -3.12 -1.97 -6.06
C PRO A 151 -3.53 -3.44 -6.02
N GLN A 152 -3.54 -4.10 -7.17
CA GLN A 152 -3.77 -5.55 -7.19
C GLN A 152 -2.66 -6.28 -6.41
N GLU A 153 -2.97 -7.38 -5.71
CA GLU A 153 -2.07 -8.17 -4.83
C GLU A 153 -0.75 -8.68 -5.48
N SER A 154 -0.53 -8.39 -6.76
CA SER A 154 0.70 -8.74 -7.50
C SER A 154 1.22 -7.64 -8.42
N SER A 155 0.64 -6.43 -8.35
CA SER A 155 1.06 -5.32 -9.20
C SER A 155 2.44 -4.82 -8.78
N ALA A 156 3.40 -4.78 -9.70
CA ALA A 156 4.73 -4.23 -9.39
C ALA A 156 4.76 -2.69 -9.34
N TRP A 157 3.60 -2.02 -9.47
CA TRP A 157 3.47 -0.58 -9.59
C TRP A 157 2.11 -0.10 -9.10
N VAL A 158 2.02 1.19 -8.82
CA VAL A 158 0.78 1.91 -8.52
C VAL A 158 0.61 3.09 -9.48
N GLU A 159 -0.63 3.48 -9.75
CA GLU A 159 -0.95 4.63 -10.60
C GLU A 159 -1.62 5.72 -9.77
N TYR A 160 -1.20 6.96 -9.98
CA TYR A 160 -1.79 8.14 -9.38
C TYR A 160 -2.48 8.99 -10.44
N LEU A 161 -3.71 9.38 -10.17
CA LEU A 161 -4.40 10.46 -10.88
C LEU A 161 -3.69 11.77 -10.57
N VAL A 162 -3.40 12.59 -11.59
CA VAL A 162 -2.79 13.92 -11.39
C VAL A 162 -3.81 15.07 -11.30
N ALA A 163 -5.09 14.72 -11.33
CA ALA A 163 -6.24 15.60 -11.17
C ALA A 163 -7.41 14.82 -10.58
N PRO A 164 -8.34 15.47 -9.86
CA PRO A 164 -9.58 14.83 -9.44
C PRO A 164 -10.34 14.23 -10.63
N GLU A 165 -11.04 13.13 -10.41
CA GLU A 165 -11.91 12.55 -11.44
C GLU A 165 -12.95 13.59 -11.91
N GLY A 166 -13.20 13.60 -13.23
CA GLY A 166 -14.09 14.57 -13.85
C GLY A 166 -13.48 15.96 -14.09
N THR A 167 -12.21 16.21 -13.73
CA THR A 167 -11.52 17.46 -14.06
C THR A 167 -11.50 17.69 -15.57
N VAL A 168 -11.96 18.86 -16.02
CA VAL A 168 -11.97 19.26 -17.43
C VAL A 168 -11.02 20.43 -17.63
N LEU A 169 -10.18 20.36 -18.66
CA LEU A 169 -9.38 21.49 -19.14
C LEU A 169 -10.04 22.09 -20.38
N GLU A 170 -10.26 23.39 -20.37
CA GLU A 170 -10.65 24.17 -21.54
C GLU A 170 -9.42 24.70 -22.29
N THR A 171 -9.63 25.24 -23.49
CA THR A 171 -8.53 25.79 -24.30
C THR A 171 -7.77 26.90 -23.56
N GLY A 172 -6.48 26.70 -23.36
CA GLY A 172 -5.60 27.63 -22.63
C GLY A 172 -5.47 27.33 -21.14
N ASP A 173 -6.27 26.43 -20.59
CA ASP A 173 -6.13 25.99 -19.20
C ASP A 173 -4.84 25.20 -19.00
N ARG A 174 -4.35 25.26 -17.77
CA ARG A 174 -3.17 24.51 -17.34
C ARG A 174 -3.35 23.93 -15.95
N LEU A 175 -2.89 22.70 -15.79
CA LEU A 175 -2.74 22.03 -14.50
C LEU A 175 -1.25 21.94 -14.18
N VAL A 176 -0.89 22.31 -12.95
CA VAL A 176 0.50 22.34 -12.49
C VAL A 176 0.65 21.40 -11.31
N THR A 177 1.55 20.44 -11.44
CA THR A 177 1.90 19.49 -10.39
C THR A 177 3.38 19.59 -10.09
N VAL A 178 3.75 19.65 -8.82
CA VAL A 178 5.13 19.76 -8.36
C VAL A 178 5.39 18.76 -7.26
N LEU A 179 6.30 17.82 -7.53
CA LEU A 179 6.72 16.78 -6.61
C LEU A 179 8.16 17.03 -6.18
N ALA A 180 8.41 17.07 -4.88
CA ALA A 180 9.75 17.27 -4.32
C ALA A 180 10.21 16.03 -3.57
N GLY A 181 11.41 15.55 -3.85
CA GLY A 181 12.01 14.34 -3.28
C GLY A 181 13.21 14.67 -2.41
N HIS A 182 13.25 14.07 -1.23
CA HIS A 182 14.33 14.26 -0.27
C HIS A 182 14.72 12.92 0.36
N TRP A 183 16.01 12.78 0.65
CA TRP A 183 16.54 11.67 1.42
C TRP A 183 16.46 11.97 2.91
N TYR A 184 16.05 10.95 3.67
CA TYR A 184 15.89 10.98 5.11
C TYR A 184 16.73 9.89 5.75
N ALA A 185 17.23 10.14 6.95
CA ALA A 185 18.05 9.16 7.66
C ALA A 185 17.19 7.99 8.12
N GLU A 186 15.94 8.21 8.51
CA GLU A 186 15.00 7.17 8.90
C GLU A 186 13.54 7.58 8.62
N LEU A 187 12.61 6.62 8.77
CA LEU A 187 11.19 6.87 8.53
C LEU A 187 10.60 7.91 9.51
N GLY A 188 11.09 7.93 10.76
CA GLY A 188 10.64 8.90 11.77
C GLY A 188 10.94 10.36 11.39
N ASP A 189 12.00 10.63 10.61
CA ASP A 189 12.26 11.98 10.10
C ASP A 189 11.17 12.44 9.12
N VAL A 190 10.60 11.49 8.35
CA VAL A 190 9.49 11.76 7.42
C VAL A 190 8.20 12.00 8.21
N GLU A 191 7.93 11.15 9.20
CA GLU A 191 6.76 11.22 10.07
C GLU A 191 6.59 12.62 10.69
N SER A 192 7.67 13.21 11.21
CA SER A 192 7.66 14.57 11.78
C SER A 192 7.26 15.69 10.81
N ARG A 193 7.23 15.40 9.50
CA ARG A 193 6.92 16.35 8.41
C ARG A 193 5.62 16.04 7.69
N MET A 194 4.96 14.95 8.08
CA MET A 194 3.65 14.58 7.60
C MET A 194 2.61 15.61 8.04
N PRO A 195 1.50 15.76 7.29
CA PRO A 195 0.37 16.54 7.79
C PRO A 195 -0.05 16.09 9.20
N PRO A 196 -0.44 17.01 10.09
CA PRO A 196 -0.75 16.67 11.48
C PRO A 196 -1.96 15.73 11.63
N TRP A 197 -2.75 15.56 10.57
CA TRP A 197 -3.90 14.67 10.49
C TRP A 197 -3.61 13.32 9.82
N SER A 198 -2.44 13.09 9.23
CA SER A 198 -2.19 11.84 8.48
C SER A 198 -1.67 10.69 9.37
N MET A 199 -1.62 10.90 10.68
CA MET A 199 -1.18 9.90 11.65
C MET A 199 -2.39 9.13 12.18
N GLU A 200 -2.22 7.82 12.40
CA GLU A 200 -3.20 6.92 13.01
C GLU A 200 -4.60 6.97 12.37
N THR A 201 -4.68 6.61 11.08
CA THR A 201 -5.94 6.55 10.35
C THR A 201 -6.70 5.22 10.48
N GLN A 202 -6.10 4.24 11.16
CA GLN A 202 -6.76 2.98 11.53
C GLN A 202 -6.90 2.95 13.06
N LEU A 203 -8.13 2.84 13.54
CA LEU A 203 -8.53 3.03 14.91
C LEU A 203 -9.29 1.79 15.40
N ASP A 204 -9.22 1.50 16.69
CA ASP A 204 -10.11 0.51 17.28
C ASP A 204 -11.52 1.11 17.45
N GLU A 205 -12.55 0.26 17.38
CA GLU A 205 -13.94 0.64 17.65
C GLU A 205 -14.07 1.39 19.00
N GLY A 206 -14.66 2.58 18.96
CA GLY A 206 -14.85 3.44 20.13
C GLY A 206 -13.65 4.33 20.49
N VAL A 207 -12.58 4.29 19.70
CA VAL A 207 -11.46 5.24 19.79
C VAL A 207 -11.68 6.39 18.82
N SER A 208 -11.59 7.63 19.32
CA SER A 208 -11.73 8.81 18.49
C SER A 208 -10.46 9.07 17.66
N TRP A 209 -10.65 9.49 16.42
CA TRP A 209 -9.58 10.04 15.62
C TRP A 209 -9.28 11.46 16.08
N LEU A 210 -8.01 11.79 16.35
CA LEU A 210 -7.60 13.12 16.80
C LEU A 210 -6.72 13.79 15.76
N ALA A 211 -7.04 15.03 15.42
CA ALA A 211 -6.24 15.82 14.49
C ALA A 211 -6.13 17.29 14.94
N ASP A 212 -4.93 17.85 14.78
CA ASP A 212 -4.73 19.30 14.84
C ASP A 212 -5.08 19.91 13.47
N LEU A 213 -6.20 20.63 13.44
CA LEU A 213 -6.78 21.24 12.23
C LEU A 213 -6.94 22.77 12.38
N ALA A 214 -6.12 23.43 13.21
CA ALA A 214 -6.30 24.85 13.56
C ALA A 214 -6.51 25.80 12.36
N ASP A 215 -5.91 25.50 11.20
CA ASP A 215 -5.99 26.29 9.96
C ASP A 215 -6.68 25.54 8.80
N CYS A 216 -7.41 24.47 9.08
CA CYS A 216 -8.04 23.61 8.08
C CYS A 216 -9.56 23.53 8.25
N GLY A 217 -10.30 23.44 7.14
CA GLY A 217 -11.69 23.02 7.14
C GLY A 217 -11.78 21.50 7.17
N LEU A 218 -12.78 20.97 7.89
CA LEU A 218 -13.09 19.55 7.94
C LEU A 218 -14.54 19.35 7.46
N GLU A 219 -14.72 18.45 6.51
CA GLU A 219 -16.01 17.94 6.08
C GLU A 219 -16.06 16.43 6.35
N VAL A 220 -17.10 15.98 7.04
CA VAL A 220 -17.29 14.57 7.40
C VAL A 220 -18.65 14.07 6.90
N PRO A 221 -18.79 12.77 6.61
CA PRO A 221 -20.08 12.14 6.38
C PRO A 221 -21.04 12.29 7.57
N ASP A 222 -22.35 12.26 7.31
CA ASP A 222 -23.41 12.46 8.33
C ASP A 222 -23.38 11.44 9.49
N GLU A 223 -22.77 10.27 9.27
CA GLU A 223 -22.63 9.21 10.27
C GLU A 223 -21.46 9.38 11.24
N LEU A 224 -20.56 10.32 10.96
CA LEU A 224 -19.46 10.67 11.85
C LEU A 224 -19.84 11.82 12.76
N VAL A 225 -19.37 11.77 14.01
CA VAL A 225 -19.58 12.81 15.01
C VAL A 225 -18.29 13.59 15.18
N VAL A 226 -18.37 14.91 15.05
CA VAL A 226 -17.22 15.81 15.22
C VAL A 226 -17.36 16.58 16.52
N GLU A 227 -16.34 16.48 17.35
CA GLU A 227 -16.19 17.27 18.57
C GLU A 227 -14.91 18.10 18.52
N TYR A 228 -14.88 19.19 19.29
CA TYR A 228 -13.69 20.00 19.45
C TYR A 228 -13.39 20.16 20.93
N ALA A 229 -12.26 19.62 21.36
CA ALA A 229 -11.81 19.64 22.74
C ALA A 229 -10.30 19.86 22.79
N ASP A 230 -9.84 20.63 23.77
CA ASP A 230 -8.40 20.84 24.06
C ASP A 230 -7.53 21.29 22.87
N GLY A 231 -8.11 22.02 21.91
CA GLY A 231 -7.38 22.53 20.75
C GLY A 231 -7.29 21.55 19.57
N GLN A 232 -7.94 20.39 19.67
CA GLN A 232 -7.93 19.35 18.66
C GLN A 232 -9.36 19.05 18.19
N VAL A 233 -9.46 18.60 16.94
CA VAL A 233 -10.67 18.02 16.41
C VAL A 233 -10.66 16.54 16.74
N SER A 234 -11.77 16.07 17.29
CA SER A 234 -12.05 14.66 17.55
C SER A 234 -13.14 14.19 16.60
N VAL A 235 -12.93 13.08 15.92
CA VAL A 235 -13.94 12.46 15.06
C VAL A 235 -14.21 11.05 15.56
N ASP A 236 -15.47 10.72 15.76
CA ASP A 236 -15.94 9.42 16.16
C ASP A 236 -16.86 8.82 15.09
N GLY A 237 -16.76 7.51 14.88
CA GLY A 237 -17.50 6.82 13.83
C GLY A 237 -17.88 5.39 14.17
N PRO A 238 -18.89 4.83 13.48
CA PRO A 238 -19.17 3.40 13.56
C PRO A 238 -18.05 2.58 12.87
N PRO A 239 -17.91 1.29 13.20
CA PRO A 239 -16.94 0.42 12.53
C PRO A 239 -17.08 0.42 11.01
N GLY A 240 -15.95 0.44 10.32
CA GLY A 240 -15.88 0.52 8.85
C GLY A 240 -14.92 1.62 8.37
N SER A 241 -14.76 1.68 7.05
CA SER A 241 -13.96 2.69 6.36
C SER A 241 -14.82 3.88 5.97
N HIS A 242 -14.32 5.07 6.28
CA HIS A 242 -14.96 6.36 6.03
C HIS A 242 -13.94 7.30 5.39
N VAL A 243 -14.43 8.26 4.59
CA VAL A 243 -13.57 9.29 4.00
C VAL A 243 -13.94 10.63 4.60
N VAL A 244 -12.95 11.35 5.11
CA VAL A 244 -13.09 12.74 5.56
C VAL A 244 -12.29 13.68 4.67
N ASP A 245 -12.83 14.86 4.46
CA ASP A 245 -12.31 15.87 3.55
C ASP A 245 -11.69 17.02 4.35
N ILE A 246 -10.40 17.26 4.13
CA ILE A 246 -9.62 18.31 4.81
C ILE A 246 -9.23 19.38 3.79
N THR A 247 -9.80 20.57 3.96
CA THR A 247 -9.53 21.72 3.11
C THR A 247 -8.50 22.64 3.76
N ASN A 248 -7.40 22.91 3.04
CA ASN A 248 -6.39 23.87 3.45
C ASN A 248 -6.13 24.90 2.33
N PRO A 249 -5.28 25.93 2.54
CA PRO A 249 -5.02 26.94 1.51
C PRO A 249 -4.47 26.41 0.17
N ARG A 250 -3.94 25.18 0.14
CA ARG A 250 -3.47 24.52 -1.09
C ARG A 250 -4.58 23.76 -1.81
N GLY A 251 -5.67 23.43 -1.13
CA GLY A 251 -6.84 22.73 -1.66
C GLY A 251 -7.30 21.59 -0.75
N LEU A 252 -7.98 20.61 -1.37
CA LEU A 252 -8.62 19.49 -0.69
C LEU A 252 -7.68 18.29 -0.54
N SER A 253 -7.67 17.69 0.65
CA SER A 253 -7.04 16.39 0.92
C SER A 253 -8.10 15.42 1.44
N ARG A 254 -8.12 14.20 0.92
CA ARG A 254 -8.97 13.11 1.42
C ARG A 254 -8.17 12.23 2.37
N VAL A 255 -8.78 11.92 3.50
CA VAL A 255 -8.23 11.01 4.51
C VAL A 255 -9.20 9.87 4.71
N GLU A 256 -8.74 8.65 4.46
CA GLU A 256 -9.48 7.44 4.78
C GLU A 256 -9.26 7.11 6.25
N LEU A 257 -10.34 7.02 7.02
CA LEU A 257 -10.36 6.61 8.42
C LEU A 257 -11.05 5.24 8.52
N GLU A 258 -10.41 4.29 9.18
CA GLU A 258 -10.96 2.96 9.41
C GLU A 258 -11.14 2.70 10.91
N TRP A 259 -12.38 2.49 11.35
CA TRP A 259 -12.66 1.95 12.68
C TRP A 259 -12.78 0.43 12.59
N VAL A 260 -11.75 -0.25 13.08
CA VAL A 260 -11.66 -1.71 13.13
C VAL A 260 -12.65 -2.22 14.19
N PRO A 261 -13.62 -3.07 13.81
CA PRO A 261 -14.57 -3.63 14.77
C PRO A 261 -13.85 -4.50 15.80
N GLN A 262 -14.43 -4.62 17.00
CA GLN A 262 -13.93 -5.59 17.97
C GLN A 262 -13.88 -7.00 17.35
N LEU A 263 -12.72 -7.66 17.48
CA LEU A 263 -12.49 -8.98 16.88
C LEU A 263 -13.58 -9.98 17.27
N GLU A 264 -14.01 -9.97 18.53
CA GLU A 264 -15.07 -10.83 19.04
C GLU A 264 -16.41 -10.62 18.30
N VAL A 265 -16.77 -9.36 18.01
CA VAL A 265 -17.98 -9.01 17.26
C VAL A 265 -17.87 -9.45 15.80
N ALA A 266 -16.70 -9.23 15.18
CA ALA A 266 -16.45 -9.66 13.82
C ALA A 266 -16.52 -11.20 13.68
N LEU A 267 -15.90 -11.92 14.61
CA LEU A 267 -15.92 -13.39 14.65
C LEU A 267 -17.33 -13.93 14.83
N HIS A 268 -18.16 -13.33 15.70
CA HIS A 268 -19.55 -13.74 15.89
C HIS A 268 -20.35 -13.63 14.59
N LYS A 269 -20.23 -12.51 13.86
CA LYS A 269 -20.89 -12.32 12.56
C LYS A 269 -20.46 -13.34 11.51
N VAL A 270 -19.17 -13.70 11.48
CA VAL A 270 -18.66 -14.74 10.56
C VAL A 270 -19.25 -16.11 10.92
N VAL A 271 -19.36 -16.43 12.21
CA VAL A 271 -19.96 -17.70 12.66
C VAL A 271 -21.44 -17.77 12.29
N ASP A 272 -22.23 -16.72 12.56
CA ASP A 272 -23.65 -16.68 12.21
C ASP A 272 -23.84 -16.85 10.69
N ALA A 273 -23.09 -16.09 9.89
CA ALA A 273 -23.16 -16.19 8.44
C ALA A 273 -22.76 -17.57 7.90
N ALA A 274 -21.77 -18.22 8.52
CA ALA A 274 -21.33 -19.56 8.13
C ALA A 274 -22.36 -20.64 8.50
N LEU A 275 -23.07 -20.49 9.62
CA LEU A 275 -24.11 -21.43 10.07
C LEU A 275 -25.42 -21.28 9.30
N ASP A 276 -25.75 -20.08 8.86
CA ASP A 276 -26.98 -19.80 8.09
C ASP A 276 -26.87 -20.21 6.61
N ARG A 277 -25.66 -20.46 6.11
CA ARG A 277 -25.41 -20.78 4.70
C ARG A 277 -25.52 -22.28 4.44
N ALA A 278 -26.08 -22.64 3.28
CA ALA A 278 -26.19 -24.04 2.84
C ALA A 278 -24.88 -24.61 2.25
N GLU A 279 -23.98 -23.73 1.80
CA GLU A 279 -22.68 -24.09 1.23
C GLU A 279 -21.60 -24.17 2.31
N PRO A 280 -20.63 -25.10 2.19
CA PRO A 280 -19.55 -25.26 3.17
C PRO A 280 -18.69 -23.98 3.27
N PRO A 281 -18.08 -23.72 4.43
CA PRO A 281 -17.22 -22.57 4.60
C PRO A 281 -15.93 -22.73 3.81
N SER A 282 -15.44 -21.61 3.27
CA SER A 282 -14.07 -21.50 2.78
C SER A 282 -13.08 -21.74 3.93
N ALA A 283 -11.83 -22.06 3.60
CA ALA A 283 -10.78 -22.26 4.61
C ALA A 283 -10.57 -21.03 5.51
N ALA A 284 -10.76 -19.81 5.00
CA ALA A 284 -10.67 -18.59 5.79
C ALA A 284 -11.84 -18.44 6.77
N GLU A 285 -13.07 -18.69 6.33
CA GLU A 285 -14.24 -18.70 7.21
C GLU A 285 -14.12 -19.78 8.28
N ALA A 286 -13.72 -21.00 7.90
CA ALA A 286 -13.51 -22.11 8.83
C ALA A 286 -12.43 -21.79 9.89
N PHE A 287 -11.34 -21.13 9.47
CA PHE A 287 -10.33 -20.61 10.39
C PHE A 287 -10.92 -19.61 11.39
N CYS A 288 -11.72 -18.65 10.92
CA CYS A 288 -12.40 -17.68 11.79
C CYS A 288 -13.38 -18.37 12.76
N VAL A 289 -14.18 -19.33 12.28
CA VAL A 289 -15.12 -20.08 13.13
C VAL A 289 -14.39 -20.86 14.23
N GLN A 290 -13.30 -21.56 13.88
CA GLN A 290 -12.48 -22.25 14.89
C GLN A 290 -11.80 -21.27 15.85
N MET A 291 -11.34 -20.12 15.37
CA MET A 291 -10.76 -19.08 16.23
C MET A 291 -11.79 -18.51 17.21
N ALA A 292 -13.03 -18.30 16.77
CA ALA A 292 -14.13 -17.84 17.62
C ALA A 292 -14.39 -18.82 18.76
N ALA A 293 -14.34 -20.13 18.47
CA ALA A 293 -14.50 -21.18 19.47
C ALA A 293 -13.33 -21.21 20.46
N ASP A 294 -12.08 -21.19 19.99
CA ASP A 294 -10.88 -21.23 20.82
C ASP A 294 -10.79 -20.03 21.78
N ARG A 295 -11.32 -18.87 21.34
CA ARG A 295 -11.38 -17.64 22.15
C ARG A 295 -12.59 -17.60 23.09
N ASN A 296 -13.45 -18.61 23.09
CA ASN A 296 -14.74 -18.65 23.80
C ASN A 296 -15.66 -17.48 23.44
N THR A 297 -15.51 -16.93 22.24
CA THR A 297 -16.40 -15.87 21.71
C THR A 297 -17.75 -16.44 21.32
N VAL A 298 -17.76 -17.69 20.82
CA VAL A 298 -18.97 -18.43 20.45
C VAL A 298 -18.86 -19.86 20.98
N TRP A 299 -19.99 -20.42 21.43
CA TRP A 299 -20.10 -21.85 21.73
C TRP A 299 -20.52 -22.62 20.48
N LEU A 300 -19.64 -23.45 19.93
CA LEU A 300 -19.98 -24.31 18.80
C LEU A 300 -20.81 -25.51 19.28
N GLY A 301 -22.04 -25.62 18.80
CA GLY A 301 -22.82 -26.85 18.91
C GLY A 301 -22.34 -27.93 17.94
N GLN A 302 -23.00 -29.10 17.94
CA GLN A 302 -22.66 -30.22 17.03
C GLN A 302 -22.62 -29.78 15.57
N ASN A 303 -23.64 -29.03 15.11
CA ASN A 303 -23.70 -28.53 13.74
C ASN A 303 -22.48 -27.66 13.36
N GLY A 304 -21.93 -26.89 14.31
CA GLY A 304 -20.73 -26.09 14.07
C GLY A 304 -19.47 -26.94 13.94
N HIS A 305 -19.37 -28.02 14.71
CA HIS A 305 -18.29 -28.98 14.55
C HIS A 305 -18.40 -29.75 13.22
N ASP A 306 -19.60 -30.21 12.87
CA ASP A 306 -19.88 -30.90 11.60
C ASP A 306 -19.54 -30.01 10.40
N LEU A 307 -19.84 -28.71 10.49
CA LEU A 307 -19.49 -27.71 9.47
C LEU A 307 -17.97 -27.60 9.25
N LEU A 308 -17.18 -27.68 10.32
CA LEU A 308 -15.72 -27.60 10.22
C LEU A 308 -15.10 -28.90 9.70
N ASP A 309 -15.71 -30.05 9.98
CA ASP A 309 -15.19 -31.35 9.57
C ASP A 309 -15.34 -31.62 8.06
N VAL A 310 -16.27 -30.94 7.39
CA VAL A 310 -16.48 -31.07 5.93
C VAL A 310 -15.58 -30.13 5.09
N VAL A 311 -14.74 -29.32 5.73
CA VAL A 311 -13.89 -28.34 5.04
C VAL A 311 -12.71 -29.04 4.37
N ASP A 312 -12.73 -29.07 3.04
CA ASP A 312 -11.61 -29.54 2.23
C ASP A 312 -10.50 -28.48 2.13
N TRP A 313 -9.76 -28.32 3.23
CA TRP A 313 -8.69 -27.35 3.32
C TRP A 313 -7.48 -27.72 2.44
N GLU A 314 -7.26 -29.00 2.13
CA GLU A 314 -6.10 -29.44 1.35
C GLU A 314 -6.16 -28.96 -0.11
N SER A 315 -7.36 -28.87 -0.68
CA SER A 315 -7.58 -28.41 -2.07
C SER A 315 -7.54 -26.90 -2.24
N SER A 316 -7.62 -26.13 -1.16
CA SER A 316 -7.45 -24.68 -1.19
C SER A 316 -6.00 -24.30 -1.56
N ASP A 317 -5.80 -23.12 -2.14
CA ASP A 317 -4.46 -22.52 -2.36
C ASP A 317 -4.13 -21.41 -1.34
N SER A 318 -4.94 -21.27 -0.29
CA SER A 318 -4.84 -20.16 0.66
C SER A 318 -3.99 -20.49 1.88
N LEU A 319 -3.19 -19.53 2.36
CA LEU A 319 -2.49 -19.65 3.66
C LEU A 319 -3.45 -19.91 4.83
N PHE A 320 -4.70 -19.47 4.71
CA PHE A 320 -5.74 -19.76 5.70
C PHE A 320 -6.08 -21.25 5.81
N ALA A 321 -5.85 -22.05 4.76
CA ALA A 321 -6.06 -23.49 4.83
C ALA A 321 -5.07 -24.18 5.76
N ALA A 322 -3.79 -23.82 5.68
CA ALA A 322 -2.81 -24.26 6.65
C ALA A 322 -3.15 -23.75 8.05
N ALA A 323 -3.50 -22.47 8.18
CA ALA A 323 -3.85 -21.90 9.47
C ALA A 323 -5.04 -22.63 10.12
N PHE A 324 -6.09 -22.93 9.35
CA PHE A 324 -7.25 -23.72 9.76
C PHE A 324 -6.85 -25.13 10.22
N ALA A 325 -6.10 -25.88 9.41
CA ALA A 325 -5.68 -27.24 9.78
C ALA A 325 -4.87 -27.26 11.08
N LEU A 326 -4.00 -26.27 11.28
CA LEU A 326 -3.17 -26.17 12.48
C LEU A 326 -3.99 -25.86 13.74
N ILE A 327 -4.91 -24.88 13.67
CA ILE A 327 -5.76 -24.53 14.81
C ILE A 327 -6.77 -25.64 15.12
N ARG A 328 -7.37 -26.25 14.09
CA ARG A 328 -8.30 -27.39 14.24
C ARG A 328 -7.59 -28.61 14.82
N GLY A 329 -6.42 -28.96 14.29
CA GLY A 329 -5.62 -30.09 14.78
C GLY A 329 -5.19 -29.90 16.23
N ARG A 330 -4.81 -28.67 16.62
CA ARG A 330 -4.55 -28.34 18.02
C ARG A 330 -5.80 -28.50 18.89
N ALA A 331 -6.94 -27.97 18.47
CA ALA A 331 -8.19 -28.02 19.25
C ALA A 331 -8.70 -29.46 19.45
N LEU A 332 -8.54 -30.32 18.45
CA LEU A 332 -8.90 -31.75 18.52
C LEU A 332 -7.81 -32.63 19.19
N GLY A 333 -6.60 -32.11 19.38
CA GLY A 333 -5.46 -32.89 19.84
C GLY A 333 -4.88 -33.85 18.79
N GLU A 334 -5.14 -33.58 17.50
CA GLU A 334 -4.75 -34.42 16.38
C GLU A 334 -3.41 -34.00 15.78
N GLY A 335 -2.34 -34.65 16.22
CA GLY A 335 -1.00 -34.39 15.67
C GLY A 335 -0.87 -34.65 14.17
N ALA A 336 -1.59 -35.63 13.62
CA ALA A 336 -1.56 -35.91 12.18
C ALA A 336 -1.98 -34.67 11.36
N LEU A 337 -3.10 -34.03 11.74
CA LEU A 337 -3.61 -32.83 11.08
C LEU A 337 -2.63 -31.66 11.18
N VAL A 338 -1.99 -31.47 12.34
CA VAL A 338 -0.94 -30.45 12.52
C VAL A 338 0.28 -30.72 11.62
N SER A 339 0.71 -31.99 11.54
CA SER A 339 1.84 -32.41 10.70
C SER A 339 1.56 -32.23 9.21
N ASP A 340 0.32 -32.49 8.79
CA ASP A 340 -0.14 -32.33 7.40
C ASP A 340 -0.38 -30.86 7.03
N GLY A 341 -0.81 -30.02 7.98
CA GLY A 341 -0.85 -28.56 7.81
C GLY A 341 0.55 -27.97 7.59
N LEU A 342 1.53 -28.32 8.45
CA LEU A 342 2.94 -27.96 8.25
C LEU A 342 3.50 -28.55 6.94
N ARG A 343 3.14 -29.83 6.68
CA ARG A 343 3.10 -30.53 5.38
C ARG A 343 2.99 -29.62 4.17
N TRP A 344 1.78 -29.12 4.08
CA TRP A 344 1.23 -28.32 3.03
C TRP A 344 1.89 -26.94 2.99
N LEU A 345 2.07 -26.28 4.14
CA LEU A 345 2.65 -24.94 4.24
C LEU A 345 4.11 -24.88 3.75
N ALA A 346 4.89 -25.94 3.98
CA ALA A 346 6.27 -26.01 3.51
C ALA A 346 6.39 -25.94 1.98
N ARG A 347 5.35 -26.35 1.24
CA ARG A 347 5.34 -26.34 -0.23
C ARG A 347 4.93 -25.00 -0.84
N ARG A 348 4.42 -24.07 -0.02
CA ARG A 348 3.91 -22.78 -0.50
C ARG A 348 5.03 -21.73 -0.64
N PRO A 349 4.88 -20.74 -1.54
CA PRO A 349 5.77 -19.60 -1.61
C PRO A 349 5.69 -18.76 -0.33
N VAL A 350 6.81 -18.11 0.03
CA VAL A 350 6.84 -17.18 1.15
C VAL A 350 6.24 -15.85 0.69
N GLY A 351 5.21 -15.41 1.39
CA GLY A 351 4.51 -14.15 1.19
C GLY A 351 3.99 -13.56 2.50
N LEU A 352 3.11 -12.57 2.41
CA LEU A 352 2.49 -11.93 3.57
C LEU A 352 1.83 -12.96 4.49
N GLY A 353 2.04 -12.83 5.79
CA GLY A 353 1.48 -13.73 6.80
C GLY A 353 2.13 -15.12 6.91
N TYR A 354 2.97 -15.55 5.96
CA TYR A 354 3.59 -16.89 5.96
C TYR A 354 4.28 -17.21 7.30
N GLY A 355 5.16 -16.33 7.76
CA GLY A 355 5.89 -16.51 9.02
C GLY A 355 4.97 -16.62 10.25
N ARG A 356 3.84 -15.90 10.27
CA ARG A 356 2.84 -15.99 11.35
C ARG A 356 2.19 -17.38 11.38
N VAL A 357 1.84 -17.93 10.22
CA VAL A 357 1.27 -19.28 10.12
C VAL A 357 2.31 -20.34 10.49
N VAL A 358 3.58 -20.17 10.12
CA VAL A 358 4.67 -21.08 10.56
C VAL A 358 4.81 -21.07 12.08
N MET A 359 4.80 -19.89 12.70
CA MET A 359 4.87 -19.76 14.17
C MET A 359 3.65 -20.35 14.87
N ALA A 360 2.44 -20.13 14.32
CA ALA A 360 1.23 -20.77 14.82
C ALA A 360 1.32 -22.30 14.73
N GLY A 361 1.88 -22.83 13.64
CA GLY A 361 2.09 -24.27 13.46
C GLY A 361 3.13 -24.85 14.40
N PHE A 362 4.20 -24.10 14.71
CA PHE A 362 5.15 -24.48 15.76
C PHE A 362 4.45 -24.59 17.12
N LEU A 363 3.67 -23.58 17.51
CA LEU A 363 2.92 -23.61 18.77
C LEU A 363 1.90 -24.75 18.82
N ALA A 364 1.17 -24.98 17.72
CA ALA A 364 0.26 -26.12 17.58
C ALA A 364 1.00 -27.45 17.75
N SER A 365 2.17 -27.62 17.14
CA SER A 365 2.99 -28.83 17.23
C SER A 365 3.42 -29.13 18.66
N VAL A 366 3.82 -28.11 19.42
CA VAL A 366 4.16 -28.25 20.84
C VAL A 366 2.94 -28.69 21.65
N SER A 367 1.77 -28.12 21.39
CA SER A 367 0.52 -28.48 22.10
C SER A 367 0.11 -29.94 21.90
N VAL A 368 0.44 -30.55 20.75
CA VAL A 368 0.13 -31.94 20.42
C VAL A 368 1.32 -32.90 20.59
N GLY A 369 2.44 -32.43 21.14
CA GLY A 369 3.64 -33.25 21.42
C GLY A 369 4.46 -33.65 20.19
N LEU A 370 4.39 -32.89 19.10
CA LEU A 370 5.19 -33.10 17.89
C LEU A 370 6.47 -32.26 17.90
N ASP A 371 7.61 -32.88 17.56
CA ASP A 371 8.85 -32.15 17.31
C ASP A 371 8.90 -31.63 15.86
N ALA A 372 8.52 -30.36 15.69
CA ALA A 372 8.57 -29.65 14.41
C ALA A 372 9.59 -28.50 14.39
N GLN A 373 10.45 -28.39 15.41
CA GLN A 373 11.31 -27.21 15.59
C GLN A 373 12.23 -26.96 14.38
N SER A 374 12.99 -27.97 13.97
CA SER A 374 13.93 -27.88 12.85
C SER A 374 13.23 -27.49 11.55
N ARG A 375 12.06 -28.05 11.31
CA ARG A 375 11.24 -27.79 10.12
C ARG A 375 10.69 -26.36 10.10
N CYS A 376 10.16 -25.87 11.22
CA CYS A 376 9.67 -24.50 11.31
C CYS A 376 10.81 -23.48 11.15
N LEU A 377 11.99 -23.75 11.71
CA LEU A 377 13.17 -22.91 11.52
C LEU A 377 13.61 -22.86 10.05
N GLU A 378 13.64 -24.01 9.37
CA GLU A 378 13.93 -24.06 7.93
C GLU A 378 12.93 -23.21 7.13
N MET A 379 11.62 -23.34 7.42
CA MET A 379 10.58 -22.58 6.73
C MET A 379 10.70 -21.07 6.95
N LEU A 380 11.05 -20.64 8.17
CA LEU A 380 11.28 -19.21 8.50
C LEU A 380 12.55 -18.64 7.86
N SER A 381 13.53 -19.48 7.53
CA SER A 381 14.79 -19.06 6.90
C SER A 381 14.67 -18.77 5.39
N ARG A 382 13.51 -19.06 4.78
CA ARG A 382 13.27 -18.86 3.36
C ARG A 382 13.01 -17.39 3.04
N SER A 383 13.66 -16.88 1.99
CA SER A 383 13.48 -15.50 1.52
C SER A 383 12.07 -15.26 0.95
N ALA A 384 11.43 -14.14 1.31
CA ALA A 384 10.21 -13.68 0.67
C ALA A 384 10.46 -13.38 -0.81
N VAL A 385 9.50 -13.74 -1.67
CA VAL A 385 9.55 -13.36 -3.08
C VAL A 385 8.96 -11.94 -3.16
N GLY A 386 9.76 -10.96 -3.59
CA GLY A 386 9.40 -9.54 -3.61
C GLY A 386 8.03 -9.30 -4.25
N ARG A 387 7.08 -8.85 -3.45
CA ARG A 387 5.77 -8.35 -3.87
C ARG A 387 5.50 -7.06 -3.10
N THR A 388 4.91 -6.10 -3.78
CA THR A 388 4.40 -4.85 -3.22
C THR A 388 3.43 -5.16 -2.08
N ALA A 389 3.53 -4.40 -0.99
CA ALA A 389 2.62 -4.43 0.14
C ALA A 389 1.57 -3.35 -0.03
#